data_AF-A0A3Q3EVA7-F1
#
_entry.id   AF-A0A3Q3EVA7-F1
#
_cell.length_a   1.000
_cell.length_b   1.000
_cell.length_c   1.000
_cell.angle_alpha   90.00
_cell.angle_beta   90.00
_cell.angle_gamma   90.00
#
_symmetry.space_group_name_H-M   'P 1'
#
loop_
_entity.id
_entity.type
_entity.pdbx_description
1 polymer ?
#
loop_
_entity_poly.entity_id
_entity_poly.type
_entity_poly.pdbx_seq_one_letter_code
_entity_poly.pdbx_strand_id
1 'polypeptide(L)'
;MVLDICRDAFDGLDYMPVTFHRWLHEAGRLVFIARLKGRVAMESVLMVDGGETVVFQGLRVAPDLRSRGIAGAIQGHITDHLRHLYPQVSAFRMSRGDQLSPQLMAKYRLIAKEAILSLCCEAEDLGLFVAELRSRLSSQCDSAPRRPVTLNQQQTETLILTDHVVSNLLPSKTIINNWEPLRPMEANMEILRRRGLTCIVDREFEPTAISLCTTPYAVPYRHDALYVNINIFGRSLASVCAVFLAQLEALLPSLHGYLIFYTYVDPDVWPGLHQTCRNKSNVSYFSDYCEELVLEKIL
;
A
#
# COMPACT_ATOMS: atom_id res chain seq x y z
N MET A 1 18.82 -4.39 17.96
CA MET A 1 17.84 -5.27 18.65
C MET A 1 16.53 -5.42 17.86
N VAL A 2 15.81 -4.33 17.52
CA VAL A 2 14.59 -4.40 16.67
C VAL A 2 14.91 -4.59 15.19
N LEU A 3 15.90 -3.88 14.65
CA LEU A 3 16.31 -4.08 13.24
C LEU A 3 16.91 -5.48 13.00
N ASP A 4 17.41 -6.15 14.05
CA ASP A 4 17.95 -7.50 13.94
C ASP A 4 16.87 -8.55 13.67
N ILE A 5 15.66 -8.37 14.20
CA ILE A 5 14.53 -9.27 13.89
C ILE A 5 13.93 -9.01 12.49
N CYS A 6 14.42 -8.00 11.77
CA CYS A 6 13.98 -7.60 10.43
C CYS A 6 14.94 -8.03 9.31
N ARG A 7 16.16 -8.53 9.63
CA ARG A 7 17.20 -8.82 8.61
C ARG A 7 16.79 -9.87 7.58
N ASP A 8 16.04 -10.89 8.01
CA ASP A 8 15.66 -12.03 7.17
C ASP A 8 14.13 -12.12 7.01
N ALA A 9 13.46 -10.97 6.90
CA ALA A 9 12.00 -10.90 6.78
C ALA A 9 11.57 -10.44 5.38
N PHE A 10 10.37 -10.88 4.97
CA PHE A 10 9.70 -10.45 3.73
C PHE A 10 10.56 -10.60 2.47
N ASP A 11 11.35 -11.67 2.37
CA ASP A 11 12.18 -11.99 1.20
C ASP A 11 13.08 -10.84 0.73
N GLY A 12 13.57 -10.02 1.68
CA GLY A 12 14.41 -8.86 1.39
C GLY A 12 13.65 -7.57 1.08
N LEU A 13 12.32 -7.57 1.13
CA LEU A 13 11.48 -6.38 0.92
C LEU A 13 11.09 -5.67 2.23
N ASP A 14 11.77 -5.96 3.33
CA ASP A 14 11.40 -5.37 4.62
C ASP A 14 11.61 -3.84 4.61
N TYR A 15 10.53 -3.10 4.83
CA TYR A 15 10.50 -1.63 4.92
C TYR A 15 10.92 -1.09 6.30
N MET A 16 11.11 -1.95 7.30
CA MET A 16 11.45 -1.52 8.67
C MET A 16 12.75 -0.72 8.77
N PRO A 17 13.85 -1.05 8.07
CA PRO A 17 15.08 -0.26 8.14
C PRO A 17 14.89 1.22 7.79
N VAL A 18 14.07 1.51 6.78
CA VAL A 18 13.80 2.89 6.35
C VAL A 18 12.70 3.57 7.18
N THR A 19 11.81 2.77 7.79
CA THR A 19 10.59 3.28 8.41
C THR A 19 10.66 3.41 9.93
N PHE A 20 11.44 2.57 10.62
CA PHE A 20 11.43 2.47 12.08
C PHE A 20 11.73 3.81 12.77
N HIS A 21 12.78 4.51 12.33
CA HIS A 21 13.16 5.79 12.93
C HIS A 21 12.11 6.87 12.69
N ARG A 22 11.51 6.92 11.50
CA ARG A 22 10.39 7.82 11.19
C ARG A 22 9.21 7.57 12.13
N TRP A 23 8.90 6.30 12.39
CA TRP A 23 7.79 5.91 13.26
C TRP A 23 7.94 6.38 14.70
N LEU A 24 9.17 6.49 15.23
CA LEU A 24 9.41 6.99 16.59
C LEU A 24 9.08 8.48 16.77
N HIS A 25 8.97 9.22 15.67
CA HIS A 25 8.68 10.65 15.66
C HIS A 25 7.33 10.97 15.00
N GLU A 26 6.59 9.95 14.56
CA GLU A 26 5.36 10.14 13.82
C GLU A 26 4.19 10.44 14.74
N ALA A 27 3.56 11.60 14.56
CA ALA A 27 2.36 11.98 15.31
C ALA A 27 1.25 10.92 15.14
N GLY A 28 0.67 10.52 16.28
CA GLY A 28 -0.36 9.49 16.37
C GLY A 28 0.18 8.05 16.35
N ARG A 29 1.50 7.84 16.23
CA ARG A 29 2.09 6.50 16.22
C ARG A 29 2.57 6.06 17.59
N LEU A 30 2.31 4.81 17.94
CA LEU A 30 2.85 4.14 19.12
C LEU A 30 3.56 2.86 18.68
N VAL A 31 4.72 2.58 19.26
CA VAL A 31 5.51 1.38 18.98
C VAL A 31 5.62 0.56 20.24
N PHE A 32 5.10 -0.66 20.21
CA PHE A 32 5.11 -1.59 21.32
C PHE A 32 6.21 -2.62 21.12
N ILE A 33 6.99 -2.85 22.19
CA ILE A 33 8.10 -3.80 22.18
C ILE A 33 7.91 -4.76 23.35
N ALA A 34 7.75 -6.04 23.04
CA ALA A 34 7.75 -7.11 24.03
C ALA A 34 9.15 -7.74 24.11
N ARG A 35 9.67 -7.92 25.31
CA ARG A 35 10.98 -8.57 25.55
C ARG A 35 10.83 -9.78 26.43
N LEU A 36 11.38 -10.92 25.99
CA LEU A 36 11.42 -12.16 26.77
C LEU A 36 12.82 -12.76 26.69
N LYS A 37 13.55 -12.83 27.82
CA LYS A 37 14.89 -13.44 27.91
C LYS A 37 15.86 -12.98 26.80
N GLY A 38 15.84 -11.68 26.49
CA GLY A 38 16.67 -11.09 25.43
C GLY A 38 16.13 -11.21 24.01
N ARG A 39 15.02 -11.91 23.77
CA ARG A 39 14.28 -11.93 22.50
C ARG A 39 13.26 -10.80 22.45
N VAL A 40 12.95 -10.35 21.24
CA VAL A 40 12.05 -9.23 21.00
C VAL A 40 10.95 -9.59 20.01
N ALA A 41 9.77 -9.10 20.29
CA ALA A 41 8.71 -8.93 19.31
C ALA A 41 8.21 -7.49 19.37
N MET A 42 7.72 -6.97 18.25
CA MET A 42 7.32 -5.59 18.11
C MET A 42 6.10 -5.50 17.23
N GLU A 43 5.25 -4.52 17.51
CA GLU A 43 4.22 -4.06 16.59
C GLU A 43 4.00 -2.57 16.80
N SER A 44 3.71 -1.85 15.72
CA SER A 44 3.33 -0.45 15.78
C SER A 44 1.85 -0.28 15.51
N VAL A 45 1.30 0.82 16.01
CA VAL A 45 -0.04 1.26 15.70
C VAL A 45 -0.05 2.72 15.33
N LEU A 46 -0.94 3.11 14.42
CA LEU A 46 -1.19 4.49 14.05
C LEU A 46 -2.64 4.86 14.41
N MET A 47 -2.83 5.91 15.19
CA MET A 47 -4.13 6.52 15.44
C MET A 47 -4.57 7.29 14.19
N VAL A 48 -5.76 6.97 13.68
CA VAL A 48 -6.33 7.56 12.46
C VAL A 48 -7.80 7.90 12.69
N ASP A 49 -8.45 8.49 11.69
CA ASP A 49 -9.88 8.85 11.70
C ASP A 49 -10.24 9.76 12.89
N GLY A 50 -9.41 10.78 13.15
CA GLY A 50 -9.59 11.67 14.32
C GLY A 50 -9.33 10.98 15.67
N GLY A 51 -8.71 9.80 15.67
CA GLY A 51 -8.42 9.01 16.88
C GLY A 51 -9.47 7.94 17.19
N GLU A 52 -10.50 7.78 16.36
CA GLU A 52 -11.53 6.73 16.53
C GLU A 52 -11.08 5.36 16.05
N THR A 53 -10.07 5.29 15.18
CA THR A 53 -9.59 4.04 14.59
C THR A 53 -8.09 3.89 14.81
N VAL A 54 -7.65 2.64 14.99
CA VAL A 54 -6.24 2.28 15.12
C VAL A 54 -5.82 1.37 13.97
N VAL A 55 -4.74 1.68 13.26
CA VAL A 55 -4.15 0.83 12.22
C VAL A 55 -2.94 0.10 12.77
N PHE A 56 -2.93 -1.24 12.74
CA PHE A 56 -1.77 -2.07 13.10
C PHE A 56 -0.79 -2.19 11.93
N GLN A 57 0.51 -2.04 12.20
CA GLN A 57 1.58 -2.20 11.21
C GLN A 57 2.87 -2.71 11.83
N GLY A 58 3.70 -3.39 11.02
CA GLY A 58 5.07 -3.73 11.40
C GLY A 58 5.18 -4.79 12.47
N LEU A 59 4.22 -5.72 12.57
CA LEU A 59 4.35 -6.88 13.44
C LEU A 59 5.62 -7.67 13.09
N ARG A 60 6.48 -7.87 14.08
CA ARG A 60 7.71 -8.66 13.98
C ARG A 60 7.80 -9.56 15.21
N VAL A 61 8.06 -10.85 14.99
CA VAL A 61 8.33 -11.83 16.05
C VAL A 61 9.64 -12.54 15.70
N ALA A 62 10.54 -12.60 16.68
CA ALA A 62 11.81 -13.32 16.55
C ALA A 62 11.59 -14.72 15.96
N PRO A 63 12.38 -15.18 14.98
CA PRO A 63 12.13 -16.42 14.24
C PRO A 63 11.92 -17.65 15.14
N ASP A 64 12.71 -17.78 16.20
CA ASP A 64 12.64 -18.88 17.17
C ASP A 64 11.40 -18.87 18.07
N LEU A 65 10.66 -17.76 18.11
CA LEU A 65 9.41 -17.58 18.85
C LEU A 65 8.14 -17.65 17.98
N ARG A 66 8.29 -17.78 16.65
CA ARG A 66 7.14 -17.90 15.73
C ARG A 66 6.35 -19.19 15.98
N SER A 67 5.09 -19.20 15.55
CA SER A 67 4.15 -20.33 15.73
C SER A 67 3.82 -20.69 17.20
N ARG A 68 4.10 -19.78 18.15
CA ARG A 68 3.78 -19.95 19.59
C ARG A 68 2.67 -19.01 20.08
N GLY A 69 1.92 -18.39 19.17
CA GLY A 69 0.83 -17.45 19.51
C GLY A 69 1.28 -16.05 19.97
N ILE A 70 2.58 -15.74 19.92
CA ILE A 70 3.14 -14.44 20.40
C ILE A 70 2.51 -13.24 19.68
N ALA A 71 2.27 -13.33 18.36
CA ALA A 71 1.61 -12.28 17.59
C ALA A 71 0.23 -11.92 18.17
N GLY A 72 -0.62 -12.93 18.38
CA GLY A 72 -1.95 -12.72 18.95
C GLY A 72 -1.92 -12.20 20.39
N ALA A 73 -0.94 -12.64 21.19
CA ALA A 73 -0.78 -12.16 22.57
C ALA A 73 -0.40 -10.66 22.61
N ILE A 74 0.52 -10.23 21.73
CA ILE A 74 0.92 -8.82 21.63
C ILE A 74 -0.24 -7.97 21.12
N GLN A 75 -0.90 -8.38 20.04
CA GLN A 75 -2.07 -7.68 19.52
C GLN A 75 -3.18 -7.55 20.56
N GLY A 76 -3.46 -8.62 21.32
CA GLY A 76 -4.42 -8.60 22.42
C GLY A 76 -4.04 -7.58 23.50
N HIS A 77 -2.78 -7.60 23.95
CA HIS A 77 -2.29 -6.63 24.93
C HIS A 77 -2.38 -5.19 24.43
N ILE A 78 -1.96 -4.93 23.19
CA ILE A 78 -2.05 -3.59 22.58
C ILE A 78 -3.49 -3.13 22.50
N THR A 79 -4.41 -3.99 22.02
CA THR A 79 -5.84 -3.67 21.96
C THR A 79 -6.40 -3.32 23.34
N ASP A 80 -6.12 -4.12 24.37
CA ASP A 80 -6.63 -3.87 25.73
C ASP A 80 -6.03 -2.60 26.34
N HIS A 81 -4.74 -2.36 26.11
CA HIS A 81 -4.05 -1.16 26.58
C HIS A 81 -4.60 0.11 25.92
N LEU A 82 -4.79 0.09 24.60
CA LEU A 82 -5.32 1.24 23.85
C LEU A 82 -6.78 1.53 24.19
N ARG A 83 -7.60 0.51 24.43
CA ARG A 83 -8.98 0.71 24.92
C ARG A 83 -9.03 1.48 26.24
N HIS A 84 -8.06 1.22 27.12
CA HIS A 84 -7.99 1.92 28.40
C HIS A 84 -7.49 3.37 28.25
N LEU A 85 -6.46 3.59 27.43
CA LEU A 85 -5.87 4.91 27.23
C LEU A 85 -6.68 5.82 26.32
N TYR A 86 -7.39 5.24 25.35
CA TYR A 86 -8.14 5.94 24.33
C TYR A 86 -9.55 5.36 24.22
N PRO A 87 -10.45 5.70 25.16
CA PRO A 87 -11.82 5.18 25.19
C PRO A 87 -12.66 5.52 23.95
N GLN A 88 -12.23 6.52 23.17
CA GLN A 88 -12.88 6.92 21.92
C GLN A 88 -12.56 5.98 20.74
N VAL A 89 -11.54 5.11 20.87
CA VAL A 89 -11.25 4.11 19.83
C VAL A 89 -12.44 3.17 19.73
N SER A 90 -12.93 2.97 18.51
CA SER A 90 -14.08 2.11 18.19
C SER A 90 -13.75 1.00 17.19
N ALA A 91 -12.60 1.09 16.51
CA ALA A 91 -12.20 0.12 15.51
C ALA A 91 -10.68 -0.07 15.43
N PHE A 92 -10.29 -1.28 15.04
CA PHE A 92 -8.91 -1.63 14.70
C PHE A 92 -8.84 -2.11 13.25
N ARG A 93 -7.87 -1.64 12.47
CA ARG A 93 -7.66 -2.04 11.08
C ARG A 93 -6.26 -2.62 10.85
N MET A 94 -6.14 -3.50 9.87
CA MET A 94 -4.85 -4.05 9.44
C MET A 94 -4.93 -4.57 8.00
N SER A 95 -3.78 -4.55 7.32
CA SER A 95 -3.56 -5.25 6.06
C SER A 95 -2.89 -6.61 6.31
N ARG A 96 -3.32 -7.64 5.58
CA ARG A 96 -2.76 -8.99 5.66
C ARG A 96 -2.65 -9.65 4.29
N GLY A 97 -1.44 -10.11 3.94
CA GLY A 97 -1.19 -10.88 2.71
C GLY A 97 -1.24 -12.40 2.92
N ASP A 98 -1.45 -12.90 4.14
CA ASP A 98 -1.51 -14.32 4.43
C ASP A 98 -2.94 -14.87 4.39
N GLN A 99 -3.09 -16.15 4.01
CA GLN A 99 -4.38 -16.82 3.99
C GLN A 99 -4.91 -17.04 5.40
N LEU A 100 -6.10 -16.49 5.67
CA LEU A 100 -6.74 -16.60 6.97
C LEU A 100 -7.73 -17.74 6.99
N SER A 101 -7.75 -18.49 8.10
CA SER A 101 -8.77 -19.52 8.30
C SER A 101 -10.16 -18.88 8.37
N PRO A 102 -11.23 -19.58 7.92
CA PRO A 102 -12.59 -19.06 7.98
C PRO A 102 -13.01 -18.60 9.39
N GLN A 103 -12.55 -19.32 10.42
CA GLN A 103 -12.81 -19.00 11.83
C GLN A 103 -12.14 -17.68 12.26
N LEU A 104 -10.93 -17.41 11.77
CA LEU A 104 -10.26 -16.14 12.04
C LEU A 104 -10.93 -15.02 11.24
N MET A 105 -11.37 -15.31 10.01
CA MET A 105 -12.06 -14.34 9.16
C MET A 105 -13.38 -13.86 9.72
N ALA A 106 -14.15 -14.74 10.38
CA ALA A 106 -15.40 -14.37 11.02
C ALA A 106 -15.26 -13.29 12.12
N LYS A 107 -14.04 -13.00 12.59
CA LYS A 107 -13.77 -11.96 13.60
C LYS A 107 -13.60 -10.56 13.02
N TYR A 108 -13.55 -10.43 11.70
CA TYR A 108 -13.26 -9.18 11.02
C TYR A 108 -14.32 -8.85 9.98
N ARG A 109 -14.59 -7.57 9.82
CA ARG A 109 -15.25 -7.02 8.64
C ARG A 109 -14.19 -6.83 7.55
N LEU A 110 -14.42 -7.42 6.39
CA LEU A 110 -13.58 -7.17 5.21
C LEU A 110 -13.87 -5.75 4.69
N ILE A 111 -12.84 -4.91 4.63
CA ILE A 111 -12.92 -3.56 4.03
C ILE A 111 -12.67 -3.67 2.53
N ALA A 112 -11.55 -4.30 2.17
CA ALA A 112 -11.10 -4.37 0.79
C ALA A 112 -10.28 -5.64 0.58
N LYS A 113 -10.19 -5.99 -0.69
CA LYS A 113 -9.31 -7.00 -1.23
C LYS A 113 -8.54 -6.34 -2.37
N GLU A 114 -7.22 -6.33 -2.30
CA GLU A 114 -6.36 -5.74 -3.31
C GLU A 114 -5.50 -6.83 -3.95
N ALA A 115 -5.61 -7.01 -5.26
CA ALA A 115 -4.68 -7.87 -5.98
C ALA A 115 -3.41 -7.09 -6.30
N ILE A 116 -2.26 -7.76 -6.26
CA ILE A 116 -0.96 -7.11 -6.41
C ILE A 116 -0.34 -7.52 -7.75
N LEU A 117 -0.14 -6.55 -8.63
CA LEU A 117 0.76 -6.70 -9.77
C LEU A 117 2.17 -6.38 -9.32
N SER A 118 3.06 -7.37 -9.36
CA SER A 118 4.45 -7.21 -8.96
C SER A 118 5.38 -7.28 -10.17
N LEU A 119 6.18 -6.24 -10.39
CA LEU A 119 7.14 -6.15 -11.49
C LEU A 119 8.53 -5.81 -10.95
N CYS A 120 9.58 -6.28 -11.63
CA CYS A 120 10.95 -5.89 -11.33
C CYS A 120 11.79 -5.71 -12.60
N CYS A 121 12.75 -4.79 -12.54
CA CYS A 121 13.68 -4.51 -13.64
C CYS A 121 14.85 -3.64 -13.17
N GLU A 122 15.87 -3.52 -14.03
CA GLU A 122 16.81 -2.41 -13.91
C GLU A 122 16.12 -1.11 -14.36
N ALA A 123 16.51 0.03 -13.77
CA ALA A 123 15.93 1.32 -14.12
C ALA A 123 16.12 1.68 -15.62
N GLU A 124 17.18 1.20 -16.26
CA GLU A 124 17.44 1.41 -17.69
C GLU A 124 16.42 0.73 -18.61
N ASP A 125 15.85 -0.40 -18.17
CA ASP A 125 14.85 -1.15 -18.94
C ASP A 125 13.44 -0.54 -18.83
N LEU A 126 13.17 0.24 -17.78
CA LEU A 126 11.86 0.81 -17.51
C LEU A 126 11.39 1.74 -18.64
N GLY A 127 12.31 2.50 -19.24
CA GLY A 127 11.99 3.41 -20.35
C GLY A 127 11.47 2.69 -21.59
N LEU A 128 12.08 1.56 -21.92
CA LEU A 128 11.65 0.70 -23.03
C LEU A 128 10.29 0.07 -22.75
N PHE A 129 10.08 -0.40 -21.52
CA PHE A 129 8.80 -0.96 -21.08
C PHE A 129 7.65 0.06 -21.16
N VAL A 130 7.88 1.28 -20.67
CA VAL A 130 6.93 2.38 -20.75
C VAL A 130 6.59 2.73 -22.20
N ALA A 131 7.58 2.77 -23.08
CA ALA A 131 7.36 3.01 -24.52
C ALA A 131 6.52 1.90 -25.18
N GLU A 132 6.80 0.63 -24.88
CA GLU A 132 6.04 -0.51 -25.38
C GLU A 132 4.59 -0.50 -24.87
N LEU A 133 4.41 -0.21 -23.57
CA LEU A 133 3.09 -0.10 -22.95
C LEU A 133 2.27 1.04 -23.59
N ARG A 134 2.87 2.22 -23.78
CA ARG A 134 2.25 3.37 -24.44
C ARG A 134 1.81 3.03 -25.87
N SER A 135 2.68 2.40 -26.66
CA SER A 135 2.37 2.00 -28.04
C SER A 135 1.15 1.07 -28.10
N ARG A 136 1.08 0.10 -27.18
CA ARG A 136 -0.03 -0.86 -27.15
C ARG A 136 -1.34 -0.23 -26.73
N LEU A 137 -1.33 0.60 -25.68
CA LEU A 137 -2.53 1.31 -25.24
C LEU A 137 -3.03 2.29 -26.31
N SER A 138 -2.13 2.91 -27.08
CA SER A 138 -2.51 3.78 -28.20
C SER A 138 -3.15 3.01 -29.35
N SER A 139 -2.71 1.78 -29.62
CA SER A 139 -3.28 0.94 -30.69
C SER A 139 -4.67 0.37 -30.38
N GLN A 140 -5.09 0.40 -29.11
CA GLN A 140 -6.37 -0.15 -28.65
C GLN A 140 -7.49 0.89 -28.56
N CYS A 141 -7.19 2.18 -28.76
CA CYS A 141 -8.15 3.29 -28.63
C CYS A 141 -8.35 4.01 -29.97
N ASP A 142 -9.55 3.86 -30.55
CA ASP A 142 -9.99 4.59 -31.77
C ASP A 142 -10.33 6.07 -31.50
N SER A 143 -10.33 6.50 -30.23
CA SER A 143 -10.56 7.88 -29.81
C SER A 143 -9.33 8.44 -29.13
N ALA A 144 -9.05 9.73 -29.32
CA ALA A 144 -7.91 10.40 -28.72
C ALA A 144 -7.91 10.16 -27.19
N PRO A 145 -6.90 9.49 -26.62
CA PRO A 145 -6.90 9.16 -25.20
C PRO A 145 -6.87 10.46 -24.41
N ARG A 146 -7.87 10.66 -23.54
CA ARG A 146 -7.79 11.70 -22.50
C ARG A 146 -6.55 11.40 -21.68
N ARG A 147 -5.62 12.36 -21.63
CA ARG A 147 -4.35 12.18 -20.95
C ARG A 147 -4.59 12.25 -19.44
N PRO A 148 -4.05 11.28 -18.67
CA PRO A 148 -4.05 11.37 -17.22
C PRO A 148 -3.42 12.67 -16.73
N VAL A 149 -3.90 13.16 -15.59
CA VAL A 149 -3.49 14.43 -14.99
C VAL A 149 -2.83 14.16 -13.65
N THR A 150 -1.62 14.71 -13.46
CA THR A 150 -0.96 14.71 -12.15
C THR A 150 -1.50 15.86 -11.32
N LEU A 151 -2.00 15.53 -10.13
CA LEU A 151 -2.57 16.50 -9.21
C LEU A 151 -1.52 17.00 -8.23
N ASN A 152 -1.60 18.29 -7.88
CA ASN A 152 -0.86 18.78 -6.73
C ASN A 152 -1.50 18.29 -5.42
N GLN A 153 -0.84 18.57 -4.30
CA GLN A 153 -1.28 18.11 -2.99
C GLN A 153 -2.69 18.61 -2.62
N GLN A 154 -2.98 19.91 -2.82
CA GLN A 154 -4.29 20.48 -2.48
C GLN A 154 -5.41 19.90 -3.37
N GLN A 155 -5.14 19.73 -4.66
CA GLN A 155 -6.07 19.09 -5.59
C GLN A 155 -6.35 17.64 -5.18
N THR A 156 -5.30 16.91 -4.77
CA THR A 156 -5.42 15.53 -4.29
C THR A 156 -6.30 15.46 -3.05
N GLU A 157 -6.01 16.26 -2.01
CA GLU A 157 -6.79 16.31 -0.76
C GLU A 157 -8.25 16.67 -1.03
N THR A 158 -8.51 17.65 -1.90
CA THR A 158 -9.88 18.04 -2.27
C THR A 158 -10.60 16.90 -2.99
N LEU A 159 -9.94 16.27 -3.97
CA LEU A 159 -10.55 15.26 -4.83
C LEU A 159 -10.91 13.98 -4.07
N ILE A 160 -10.02 13.49 -3.21
CA ILE A 160 -10.23 12.22 -2.46
C ILE A 160 -11.34 12.32 -1.41
N LEU A 161 -11.75 13.55 -1.06
CA LEU A 161 -12.88 13.81 -0.17
C LEU A 161 -14.22 13.98 -0.91
N THR A 162 -14.21 14.02 -2.24
CA THR A 162 -15.46 14.18 -3.01
C THR A 162 -16.35 12.95 -2.92
N ASP A 163 -17.67 13.16 -2.86
CA ASP A 163 -18.67 12.07 -2.83
C ASP A 163 -18.49 11.09 -4.00
N HIS A 164 -18.11 11.61 -5.18
CA HIS A 164 -17.85 10.79 -6.35
C HIS A 164 -16.72 9.81 -6.10
N VAL A 165 -15.54 10.27 -5.67
CA VAL A 165 -14.39 9.39 -5.43
C VAL A 165 -14.68 8.41 -4.31
N VAL A 166 -15.25 8.91 -3.20
CA VAL A 166 -15.57 8.10 -2.03
C VAL A 166 -16.56 6.99 -2.35
N SER A 167 -17.59 7.28 -3.14
CA SER A 167 -18.67 6.31 -3.41
C SER A 167 -18.38 5.39 -4.59
N ASN A 168 -17.65 5.87 -5.61
CA ASN A 168 -17.49 5.14 -6.86
C ASN A 168 -16.12 4.47 -7.02
N LEU A 169 -15.07 4.95 -6.34
CA LEU A 169 -13.71 4.44 -6.51
C LEU A 169 -13.15 3.75 -5.28
N LEU A 170 -13.36 4.31 -4.09
CA LEU A 170 -12.74 3.80 -2.87
C LEU A 170 -13.44 2.53 -2.37
N PRO A 171 -12.72 1.42 -2.15
CA PRO A 171 -13.31 0.20 -1.62
C PRO A 171 -13.83 0.46 -0.20
N SER A 172 -15.11 0.14 0.02
CA SER A 172 -15.80 0.43 1.29
C SER A 172 -15.57 1.85 1.81
N LYS A 173 -15.53 2.85 0.90
CA LYS A 173 -15.29 4.26 1.25
C LYS A 173 -14.01 4.47 2.06
N THR A 174 -12.96 3.70 1.77
CA THR A 174 -11.68 3.72 2.51
C THR A 174 -10.53 4.00 1.55
N ILE A 175 -9.69 4.98 1.90
CA ILE A 175 -8.43 5.25 1.21
C ILE A 175 -7.41 4.24 1.74
N ILE A 176 -6.80 3.46 0.86
CA ILE A 176 -5.75 2.52 1.22
C ILE A 176 -4.47 2.94 0.51
N ASN A 177 -3.43 3.28 1.26
CA ASN A 177 -2.12 3.50 0.66
C ASN A 177 -1.02 2.96 1.56
N ASN A 178 -0.08 2.21 0.97
CA ASN A 178 1.03 1.63 1.71
C ASN A 178 0.57 0.93 3.01
N TRP A 179 -0.45 0.06 2.88
CA TRP A 179 -1.05 -0.72 3.98
C TRP A 179 -1.81 0.09 5.04
N GLU A 180 -2.13 1.37 4.79
CA GLU A 180 -2.82 2.25 5.73
C GLU A 180 -4.26 2.53 5.28
N PRO A 181 -5.27 1.85 5.86
CA PRO A 181 -6.68 2.09 5.56
C PRO A 181 -7.27 3.26 6.37
N LEU A 182 -7.54 4.37 5.69
CA LEU A 182 -7.99 5.64 6.25
C LEU A 182 -9.40 5.99 5.77
N ARG A 183 -10.24 6.58 6.63
CA ARG A 183 -11.47 7.23 6.16
C ARG A 183 -11.12 8.48 5.33
N PRO A 184 -11.90 8.80 4.27
CA PRO A 184 -11.76 10.03 3.52
C PRO A 184 -12.30 11.20 4.37
N MET A 185 -11.43 11.77 5.21
CA MET A 185 -11.75 12.91 6.05
C MET A 185 -10.52 13.80 6.28
N GLU A 186 -10.76 15.08 6.54
CA GLU A 186 -9.73 16.10 6.79
C GLU A 186 -8.68 15.68 7.83
N ALA A 187 -9.11 15.05 8.93
CA ALA A 187 -8.23 14.60 9.99
C ALA A 187 -7.14 13.60 9.53
N ASN A 188 -7.36 12.91 8.41
CA ASN A 188 -6.41 11.95 7.84
C ASN A 188 -5.51 12.56 6.75
N MET A 189 -5.78 13.77 6.27
CA MET A 189 -5.02 14.36 5.16
C MET A 189 -3.55 14.55 5.53
N GLU A 190 -3.26 14.95 6.77
CA GLU A 190 -1.88 15.05 7.26
C GLU A 190 -1.13 13.71 7.25
N ILE A 191 -1.82 12.57 7.41
CA ILE A 191 -1.18 11.25 7.24
C ILE A 191 -0.71 11.08 5.80
N LEU A 192 -1.59 11.33 4.83
CA LEU A 192 -1.30 11.20 3.41
C LEU A 192 -0.19 12.16 2.95
N ARG A 193 -0.19 13.42 3.42
CA ARG A 193 0.88 14.39 3.11
C ARG A 193 2.26 13.86 3.50
N ARG A 194 2.38 13.31 4.70
CA ARG A 194 3.63 12.76 5.23
C ARG A 194 4.17 11.58 4.41
N ARG A 195 3.34 10.98 3.53
CA ARG A 195 3.76 9.90 2.61
C ARG A 195 4.35 10.44 1.30
N GLY A 196 4.22 11.74 1.02
CA GLY A 196 4.76 12.35 -0.19
C GLY A 196 4.17 11.74 -1.46
N LEU A 197 2.84 11.69 -1.54
CA LEU A 197 2.14 10.99 -2.60
C LEU A 197 2.25 11.71 -3.95
N THR A 198 2.53 10.95 -5.00
CA THR A 198 2.23 11.36 -6.37
C THR A 198 0.85 10.83 -6.73
N CYS A 199 -0.08 11.74 -6.98
CA CYS A 199 -1.47 11.42 -7.34
C CYS A 199 -1.70 11.67 -8.83
N ILE A 200 -2.20 10.67 -9.55
CA ILE A 200 -2.52 10.76 -10.97
C ILE A 200 -3.93 10.22 -11.21
N VAL A 201 -4.72 10.96 -11.99
CA VAL A 201 -6.11 10.60 -12.31
C VAL A 201 -6.32 10.50 -13.81
N ASP A 202 -7.25 9.65 -14.26
CA ASP A 202 -7.52 9.50 -15.70
C ASP A 202 -8.18 10.75 -16.31
N ARG A 203 -8.84 11.57 -15.46
CA ARG A 203 -9.48 12.84 -15.81
C ARG A 203 -9.68 13.69 -14.56
N GLU A 204 -9.72 15.01 -14.72
CA GLU A 204 -9.83 15.96 -13.59
C GLU A 204 -11.19 15.91 -12.88
N PHE A 205 -12.28 15.74 -13.64
CA PHE A 205 -13.64 15.75 -13.11
C PHE A 205 -14.24 14.35 -13.18
N GLU A 206 -14.82 13.91 -12.07
CA GLU A 206 -15.42 12.58 -11.91
C GLU A 206 -14.52 11.46 -12.44
N PRO A 207 -13.30 11.30 -11.87
CA PRO A 207 -12.35 10.29 -12.32
C PRO A 207 -12.95 8.88 -12.25
N THR A 208 -12.49 8.03 -13.15
CA THR A 208 -12.81 6.59 -13.17
C THR A 208 -11.65 5.73 -12.71
N ALA A 209 -10.45 6.32 -12.63
CA ALA A 209 -9.31 5.75 -11.94
C ALA A 209 -8.45 6.83 -11.24
N ILE A 210 -7.90 6.48 -10.07
CA ILE A 210 -6.94 7.29 -9.31
C ILE A 210 -5.77 6.40 -8.91
N SER A 211 -4.55 6.83 -9.21
CA SER A 211 -3.30 6.23 -8.76
C SER A 211 -2.70 7.08 -7.63
N LEU A 212 -2.36 6.43 -6.52
CA LEU A 212 -1.61 6.99 -5.40
C LEU A 212 -0.28 6.23 -5.26
N CYS A 213 0.82 6.89 -5.62
CA CYS A 213 2.16 6.33 -5.47
C CYS A 213 2.89 6.98 -4.29
N THR A 214 3.49 6.16 -3.42
CA THR A 214 4.37 6.69 -2.38
C THR A 214 5.74 7.02 -2.94
N THR A 215 6.52 7.79 -2.18
CA THR A 215 7.95 7.97 -2.48
C THR A 215 8.66 6.60 -2.43
N PRO A 216 9.39 6.20 -3.50
CA PRO A 216 10.19 4.98 -3.50
C PRO A 216 11.19 4.94 -2.35
N TYR A 217 11.47 3.75 -1.83
CA TYR A 217 12.40 3.57 -0.71
C TYR A 217 13.30 2.36 -0.89
N ALA A 218 14.49 2.42 -0.30
CA ALA A 218 15.46 1.34 -0.36
C ALA A 218 14.99 0.11 0.44
N VAL A 219 15.23 -1.08 -0.11
CA VAL A 219 14.93 -2.37 0.54
C VAL A 219 16.16 -3.28 0.58
N PRO A 220 16.28 -4.18 1.58
CA PRO A 220 17.46 -5.04 1.74
C PRO A 220 17.62 -6.15 0.69
N TYR A 221 16.76 -6.20 -0.34
CA TYR A 221 16.78 -7.20 -1.41
C TYR A 221 18.09 -7.19 -2.20
N ARG A 222 18.56 -5.98 -2.54
CA ARG A 222 19.83 -5.70 -3.21
C ARG A 222 20.32 -4.33 -2.75
N HIS A 223 21.63 -4.09 -2.79
CA HIS A 223 22.25 -2.86 -2.27
C HIS A 223 21.69 -1.55 -2.88
N ASP A 224 21.19 -1.61 -4.10
CA ASP A 224 20.62 -0.51 -4.89
C ASP A 224 19.15 -0.77 -5.26
N ALA A 225 18.46 -1.67 -4.55
CA ALA A 225 17.04 -1.95 -4.81
C ALA A 225 16.12 -0.90 -4.18
N LEU A 226 15.18 -0.42 -4.99
CA LEU A 226 14.09 0.46 -4.61
C LEU A 226 12.76 -0.27 -4.72
N TYR A 227 11.97 -0.18 -3.66
CA TYR A 227 10.57 -0.59 -3.64
C TYR A 227 9.67 0.58 -3.97
N VAL A 228 8.73 0.36 -4.88
CA VAL A 228 7.74 1.33 -5.35
C VAL A 228 6.35 0.79 -5.02
N ASN A 229 5.58 1.52 -4.21
CA ASN A 229 4.21 1.17 -3.86
C ASN A 229 3.23 2.08 -4.61
N ILE A 230 2.31 1.47 -5.37
CA ILE A 230 1.27 2.17 -6.11
C ILE A 230 -0.08 1.56 -5.74
N ASN A 231 -1.03 2.34 -5.22
CA ASN A 231 -2.43 1.92 -5.10
C ASN A 231 -3.23 2.56 -6.23
N ILE A 232 -3.93 1.75 -7.03
CA ILE A 232 -4.82 2.25 -8.08
C ILE A 232 -6.26 1.86 -7.75
N PHE A 233 -7.10 2.87 -7.57
CA PHE A 233 -8.54 2.72 -7.42
C PHE A 233 -9.21 2.90 -8.76
N GLY A 234 -9.91 1.87 -9.24
CA GLY A 234 -10.65 1.92 -10.49
C GLY A 234 -11.01 0.51 -10.95
N ARG A 235 -12.12 0.41 -11.69
CA ARG A 235 -12.61 -0.88 -12.23
C ARG A 235 -12.58 -0.95 -13.76
N SER A 236 -12.38 0.19 -14.40
CA SER A 236 -12.17 0.26 -15.85
C SER A 236 -10.72 -0.11 -16.15
N LEU A 237 -10.50 -1.25 -16.82
CA LEU A 237 -9.16 -1.68 -17.23
C LEU A 237 -8.44 -0.59 -18.03
N ALA A 238 -9.14 0.08 -18.96
CA ALA A 238 -8.55 1.15 -19.76
C ALA A 238 -8.08 2.33 -18.89
N SER A 239 -8.89 2.74 -17.91
CA SER A 239 -8.55 3.86 -17.01
C SER A 239 -7.43 3.49 -16.05
N VAL A 240 -7.44 2.26 -15.53
CA VAL A 240 -6.38 1.72 -14.66
C VAL A 240 -5.05 1.63 -15.42
N CYS A 241 -5.05 1.10 -16.64
CA CYS A 241 -3.86 1.07 -17.49
C CYS A 241 -3.35 2.48 -17.83
N ALA A 242 -4.24 3.44 -18.04
CA ALA A 242 -3.85 4.82 -18.32
C ALA A 242 -3.14 5.48 -17.13
N VAL A 243 -3.71 5.42 -15.92
CA VAL A 243 -3.06 6.00 -14.74
C VAL A 243 -1.81 5.21 -14.32
N PHE A 244 -1.79 3.89 -14.53
CA PHE A 244 -0.59 3.07 -14.29
C PHE A 244 0.57 3.50 -15.20
N LEU A 245 0.33 3.60 -16.52
CA LEU A 245 1.34 4.08 -17.47
C LEU A 245 1.85 5.47 -17.08
N ALA A 246 0.94 6.40 -16.79
CA ALA A 246 1.31 7.75 -16.39
C ALA A 246 2.11 7.78 -15.08
N GLN A 247 1.83 6.85 -14.15
CA GLN A 247 2.61 6.71 -12.92
C GLN A 247 4.04 6.27 -13.19
N LEU A 248 4.23 5.28 -14.07
CA LEU A 248 5.57 4.85 -14.48
C LEU A 248 6.33 5.97 -15.20
N GLU A 249 5.64 6.73 -16.07
CA GLU A 249 6.21 7.89 -16.76
C GLU A 249 6.68 8.97 -15.79
N ALA A 250 5.89 9.26 -14.75
CA ALA A 250 6.24 10.24 -13.73
C ALA A 250 7.44 9.80 -12.86
N LEU A 251 7.65 8.49 -12.71
CA LEU A 251 8.74 7.92 -11.92
C LEU A 251 10.06 7.82 -12.71
N LEU A 252 10.02 7.68 -14.04
CA LEU A 252 11.22 7.53 -14.88
C LEU A 252 12.37 8.49 -14.56
N PRO A 253 12.15 9.81 -14.32
CA PRO A 253 13.25 10.74 -14.09
C PRO A 253 13.97 10.58 -12.75
N SER A 254 13.37 9.91 -11.77
CA SER A 254 13.86 9.85 -10.39
C SER A 254 14.37 8.47 -9.97
N LEU A 255 14.14 7.45 -10.78
CA LEU A 255 14.48 6.07 -10.45
C LEU A 255 15.85 5.64 -10.99
N HIS A 256 16.60 4.93 -10.14
CA HIS A 256 17.91 4.36 -10.45
C HIS A 256 18.06 3.00 -9.75
N GLY A 257 18.98 2.16 -10.23
CA GLY A 257 19.25 0.83 -9.66
C GLY A 257 18.18 -0.20 -9.98
N TYR A 258 17.98 -1.16 -9.09
CA TYR A 258 16.93 -2.17 -9.23
C TYR A 258 15.59 -1.62 -8.79
N LEU A 259 14.55 -1.90 -9.54
CA LEU A 259 13.20 -1.45 -9.23
C LEU A 259 12.33 -2.66 -8.94
N ILE A 260 11.54 -2.57 -7.86
CA ILE A 260 10.53 -3.55 -7.48
C ILE A 260 9.22 -2.80 -7.28
N PHE A 261 8.28 -2.98 -8.20
CA PHE A 261 6.98 -2.32 -8.20
C PHE A 261 5.94 -3.25 -7.62
N TYR A 262 5.19 -2.79 -6.63
CA TYR A 262 3.98 -3.43 -6.14
C TYR A 262 2.81 -2.48 -6.41
N THR A 263 1.98 -2.87 -7.37
CA THR A 263 0.79 -2.12 -7.76
C THR A 263 -0.46 -2.84 -7.28
N TYR A 264 -1.16 -2.23 -6.34
CA TYR A 264 -2.39 -2.73 -5.71
C TYR A 264 -3.59 -2.26 -6.53
N VAL A 265 -4.43 -3.20 -6.95
CA VAL A 265 -5.60 -2.94 -7.81
C VAL A 265 -6.81 -3.74 -7.36
N ASP A 266 -7.98 -3.37 -7.86
CA ASP A 266 -9.18 -4.21 -7.75
C ASP A 266 -8.90 -5.60 -8.39
N PRO A 267 -9.18 -6.72 -7.70
CA PRO A 267 -8.92 -8.07 -8.20
C PRO A 267 -9.53 -8.36 -9.57
N ASP A 268 -10.68 -7.76 -9.89
CA ASP A 268 -11.35 -7.97 -11.18
C ASP A 268 -10.56 -7.35 -12.35
N VAL A 269 -9.72 -6.34 -12.08
CA VAL A 269 -8.89 -5.68 -13.10
C VAL A 269 -7.53 -6.36 -13.28
N TRP A 270 -7.04 -7.06 -12.24
CA TRP A 270 -5.70 -7.65 -12.23
C TRP A 270 -5.38 -8.53 -13.45
N PRO A 271 -6.25 -9.46 -13.91
CA PRO A 271 -5.90 -10.31 -15.05
C PRO A 271 -5.65 -9.52 -16.33
N GLY A 272 -6.45 -8.48 -16.56
CA GLY A 272 -6.31 -7.58 -17.72
C GLY A 272 -5.05 -6.73 -17.62
N LEU A 273 -4.76 -6.17 -16.44
CA LEU A 273 -3.56 -5.37 -16.23
C LEU A 273 -2.30 -6.22 -16.35
N HIS A 274 -2.30 -7.41 -15.74
CA HIS A 274 -1.23 -8.40 -15.87
C HIS A 274 -0.97 -8.74 -17.34
N GLN A 275 -2.01 -9.08 -18.11
CA GLN A 275 -1.88 -9.36 -19.55
C GLN A 275 -1.30 -8.16 -20.32
N THR A 276 -1.71 -6.95 -19.97
CA THR A 276 -1.23 -5.70 -20.59
C THR A 276 0.26 -5.46 -20.30
N CYS A 277 0.76 -5.90 -19.15
CA CYS A 277 2.16 -5.74 -18.75
C CYS A 277 3.13 -6.78 -19.34
N ARG A 278 2.64 -7.80 -20.07
CA ARG A 278 3.53 -8.68 -20.85
C ARG A 278 4.39 -7.83 -21.77
N ASN A 279 5.67 -8.09 -21.91
CA ASN A 279 6.54 -7.19 -22.64
C ASN A 279 7.71 -7.94 -23.29
N LYS A 280 8.44 -7.23 -24.15
CA LYS A 280 9.69 -7.72 -24.75
C LYS A 280 10.94 -7.06 -24.14
N SER A 281 10.74 -6.06 -23.26
CA SER A 281 11.80 -5.48 -22.43
C SER A 281 12.24 -6.47 -21.33
N ASN A 282 13.33 -6.17 -20.62
CA ASN A 282 13.77 -7.00 -19.48
C ASN A 282 12.97 -6.71 -18.19
N VAL A 283 11.66 -6.44 -18.31
CA VAL A 283 10.78 -6.26 -17.15
C VAL A 283 10.08 -7.57 -16.85
N SER A 284 10.37 -8.12 -15.67
CA SER A 284 9.88 -9.42 -15.24
C SER A 284 8.78 -9.26 -14.19
N TYR A 285 7.93 -10.28 -14.05
CA TYR A 285 7.05 -10.39 -12.89
C TYR A 285 7.86 -10.84 -11.69
N PHE A 286 7.69 -10.16 -10.55
CA PHE A 286 8.47 -10.44 -9.35
C PHE A 286 7.87 -11.61 -8.55
N SER A 287 6.54 -11.73 -8.55
CA SER A 287 5.80 -12.84 -7.93
C SER A 287 4.61 -13.22 -8.80
N ASP A 288 4.09 -14.43 -8.57
CA ASP A 288 2.78 -14.82 -9.07
C ASP A 288 1.66 -14.00 -8.40
N TYR A 289 0.42 -14.28 -8.80
CA TYR A 289 -0.78 -13.69 -8.24
C TYR A 289 -0.79 -13.74 -6.71
N CYS A 290 -0.87 -12.58 -6.09
CA CYS A 290 -1.05 -12.44 -4.65
C CYS A 290 -2.06 -11.34 -4.34
N GLU A 291 -2.67 -11.47 -3.16
CA GLU A 291 -3.75 -10.61 -2.70
C GLU A 291 -3.45 -10.15 -1.29
N GLU A 292 -3.94 -8.95 -0.98
CA GLU A 292 -3.96 -8.41 0.34
C GLU A 292 -5.40 -8.17 0.80
N LEU A 293 -5.68 -8.56 2.04
CA LEU A 293 -6.93 -8.31 2.72
C LEU A 293 -6.78 -7.13 3.68
N VAL A 294 -7.65 -6.14 3.53
CA VAL A 294 -7.79 -5.04 4.48
C VAL A 294 -8.97 -5.35 5.39
N LEU A 295 -8.68 -5.43 6.68
CA LEU A 295 -9.60 -5.97 7.68
C LEU A 295 -9.88 -4.94 8.76
N GLU A 296 -11.10 -4.95 9.27
CA GLU A 296 -11.51 -4.16 10.43
C GLU A 296 -12.09 -5.06 11.51
N LYS A 297 -11.71 -4.77 12.76
CA LYS A 297 -12.34 -5.34 13.95
C LYS A 297 -13.01 -4.20 14.70
N ILE A 298 -14.33 -4.23 14.73
CA ILE A 298 -15.15 -3.32 15.53
C ILE A 298 -15.05 -3.74 17.00
N LEU A 299 -15.04 -2.76 17.90
CA LEU A 299 -15.01 -2.97 19.33
C LEU A 299 -16.36 -3.27 19.97
#